data_AF-A0A286E8D2-F1
#
_entry.id   AF-A0A286E8D2-F1
#
_cell.length_a   1.000
_cell.length_b   1.000
_cell.length_c   1.000
_cell.angle_alpha   90.00
_cell.angle_beta   90.00
_cell.angle_gamma   90.00
#
_symmetry.space_group_name_H-M   'P 1'
#
loop_
_entity.id
_entity.type
_entity.pdbx_description
1 polymer ?
#
loop_
_entity_poly.entity_id
_entity_poly.type
_entity_poly.pdbx_seq_one_letter_code
_entity_poly.pdbx_strand_id
1 'polypeptide(L)'
;MRNAYSPLPELNLLKEFEERLGPVCYSDGFELREYGADAGLHTWSDHPAFLSRFLPFAQANGSGSDYALWRCDQRTDLASLPVVFVGDEGDLYVIARNLRELFRLLALDSEPMSDFGFLGAGSGDGGHSEGHREFLDWLHQHFGLGPPEDVDALWAERAALDDQFRAWAGNFVERGAR
;
A
#
# COMPACT_ATOMS: atom_id res chain seq x y z
N MET A 1 -11.36 -3.03 26.64
CA MET A 1 -10.27 -2.42 25.83
C MET A 1 -10.38 -3.05 24.46
N ARG A 2 -10.64 -2.29 23.39
CA ARG A 2 -10.50 -2.84 22.04
C ARG A 2 -9.01 -3.12 21.84
N ASN A 3 -8.65 -4.32 21.41
CA ASN A 3 -7.28 -4.59 21.00
C ASN A 3 -6.97 -3.70 19.79
N ALA A 4 -5.76 -3.12 19.76
CA ALA A 4 -5.32 -2.34 18.61
C ALA A 4 -5.30 -3.25 17.37
N TYR A 5 -5.73 -2.71 16.23
CA TYR A 5 -5.75 -3.42 14.95
C TYR A 5 -4.34 -3.79 14.48
N SER A 6 -3.38 -2.91 14.71
CA SER A 6 -1.97 -3.12 14.36
C SER A 6 -1.03 -2.44 15.37
N PRO A 7 0.28 -2.74 15.35
CA PRO A 7 1.27 -1.96 16.11
C PRO A 7 1.52 -0.56 15.54
N LEU A 8 0.97 -0.21 14.37
CA LEU A 8 1.14 1.09 13.72
C LEU A 8 0.00 2.05 14.10
N PRO A 9 0.28 3.18 14.76
CA PRO A 9 -0.74 4.18 15.08
C PRO A 9 -1.52 4.67 13.86
N GLU A 10 -0.84 4.88 12.72
CA GLU A 10 -1.44 5.32 11.46
C GLU A 10 -2.51 4.35 10.95
N LEU A 11 -2.25 3.04 10.99
CA LEU A 11 -3.24 2.03 10.57
C LEU A 11 -4.39 1.91 11.57
N ASN A 12 -4.15 2.14 12.87
CA ASN A 12 -5.23 2.18 13.86
C ASN A 12 -6.15 3.38 13.62
N LEU A 13 -5.59 4.55 13.30
CA LEU A 13 -6.37 5.73 12.92
C LEU A 13 -7.19 5.48 11.64
N LEU A 14 -6.60 4.82 10.63
CA LEU A 14 -7.32 4.46 9.41
C LEU A 14 -8.45 3.47 9.71
N LYS A 15 -8.21 2.48 10.59
CA LYS A 15 -9.24 1.52 10.99
C LYS A 15 -10.40 2.20 11.71
N GLU A 16 -10.13 3.14 12.60
CA GLU A 16 -11.16 3.93 13.28
C GLU A 16 -11.94 4.81 12.29
N PHE A 17 -11.28 5.33 11.24
CA PHE A 17 -11.94 6.03 10.15
C PHE A 17 -12.90 5.11 9.39
N GLU A 18 -12.47 3.92 8.95
CA GLU A 18 -13.32 2.95 8.25
C GLU A 18 -14.54 2.52 9.10
N GLU A 19 -14.33 2.24 10.38
CA GLU A 19 -15.41 1.86 11.29
C GLU A 19 -16.48 2.97 11.44
N ARG A 20 -16.06 4.24 11.38
CA ARG A 20 -16.95 5.40 11.45
C ARG A 20 -17.63 5.68 10.11
N LEU A 21 -16.92 5.50 9.00
CA LEU A 21 -17.43 5.70 7.65
C LEU A 21 -18.53 4.67 7.33
N GLY A 22 -18.37 3.44 7.81
CA GLY A 22 -19.31 2.35 7.58
C GLY A 22 -19.00 1.58 6.29
N PRO A 23 -19.97 0.87 5.69
CA PRO A 23 -19.75 -0.03 4.55
C PRO A 23 -19.66 0.75 3.22
N VAL A 24 -18.79 1.76 3.16
CA VAL A 24 -18.62 2.66 2.02
C VAL A 24 -17.15 2.72 1.64
N CYS A 25 -16.85 2.61 0.35
CA CYS A 25 -15.50 2.75 -0.18
C CYS A 25 -15.07 4.23 -0.18
N TYR A 26 -13.77 4.48 0.04
CA TYR A 26 -13.18 5.82 0.02
C TYR A 26 -11.96 5.93 -0.90
N SER A 27 -11.43 4.80 -1.32
CA SER A 27 -10.43 4.66 -2.37
C SER A 27 -10.77 3.39 -3.14
N ASP A 28 -10.86 3.50 -4.46
CA ASP A 28 -11.18 2.36 -5.32
C ASP A 28 -10.21 1.19 -5.11
N GLY A 29 -10.78 -0.02 -5.07
CA GLY A 29 -10.06 -1.28 -4.83
C GLY A 29 -9.38 -1.47 -3.45
N PHE A 30 -9.35 -0.45 -2.59
CA PHE A 30 -8.67 -0.51 -1.29
C PHE A 30 -9.56 -1.10 -0.19
N GLU A 31 -9.02 -2.04 0.59
CA GLU A 31 -9.66 -2.52 1.82
C GLU A 31 -8.61 -2.91 2.86
N LEU A 32 -8.73 -2.44 4.11
CA LEU A 32 -7.91 -2.98 5.20
C LEU A 32 -8.21 -4.46 5.43
N ARG A 33 -7.16 -5.28 5.48
CA ARG A 33 -7.18 -6.72 5.79
C ARG A 33 -6.67 -6.97 7.19
N GLU A 34 -6.74 -8.20 7.69
CA GLU A 34 -6.11 -8.52 8.98
C GLU A 34 -4.60 -8.25 8.90
N TYR A 35 -4.06 -7.49 9.87
CA TYR A 35 -2.65 -7.13 9.87
C TYR A 35 -1.78 -8.38 10.06
N GLY A 36 -0.86 -8.60 9.12
CA GLY A 36 0.02 -9.77 9.08
C GLY A 36 -0.62 -11.03 8.49
N ALA A 37 -1.81 -10.93 7.88
CA ALA A 37 -2.41 -12.02 7.13
C ALA A 37 -1.56 -12.42 5.91
N ASP A 38 -1.84 -13.58 5.34
CA ASP A 38 -1.21 -14.01 4.09
C ASP A 38 -1.66 -13.10 2.94
N ALA A 39 -0.71 -12.70 2.11
CA ALA A 39 -0.88 -11.86 0.91
C ALA A 39 -0.35 -12.57 -0.34
N GLY A 40 -0.41 -13.91 -0.36
CA GLY A 40 0.07 -14.71 -1.48
C GLY A 40 1.58 -14.69 -1.69
N LEU A 41 2.38 -14.23 -0.71
CA LEU A 41 3.84 -14.09 -0.86
C LEU A 41 4.56 -15.43 -1.11
N HIS A 42 3.93 -16.54 -0.74
CA HIS A 42 4.42 -17.90 -1.03
C HIS A 42 4.46 -18.22 -2.53
N THR A 43 3.68 -17.51 -3.37
CA THR A 43 3.75 -17.67 -4.84
C THR A 43 5.05 -17.10 -5.42
N TRP A 44 5.72 -16.22 -4.68
CA TRP A 44 6.99 -15.60 -5.05
C TRP A 44 8.20 -16.36 -4.50
N SER A 45 8.15 -16.78 -3.24
CA SER A 45 9.21 -17.55 -2.59
C SER A 45 8.71 -18.15 -1.26
N ASP A 46 8.98 -19.43 -1.05
CA ASP A 46 8.76 -20.09 0.24
C ASP A 46 9.90 -19.83 1.25
N HIS A 47 10.91 -19.03 0.89
CA HIS A 47 12.08 -18.83 1.75
C HIS A 47 11.70 -18.03 3.01
N PRO A 48 11.94 -18.55 4.24
CA PRO A 48 11.51 -17.87 5.47
C PRO A 48 12.09 -16.46 5.66
N ALA A 49 13.33 -16.23 5.19
CA ALA A 49 13.96 -14.91 5.23
C ALA A 49 13.36 -13.90 4.24
N PHE A 50 12.61 -14.36 3.23
CA PHE A 50 11.80 -13.51 2.35
C PHE A 50 10.46 -13.20 3.03
N LEU A 51 9.72 -14.23 3.41
CA LEU A 51 8.38 -14.11 4.01
C LEU A 51 8.37 -13.24 5.28
N SER A 52 9.36 -13.43 6.17
CA SER A 52 9.48 -12.67 7.42
C SER A 52 9.77 -11.17 7.25
N ARG A 53 10.05 -10.71 6.02
CA ARG A 53 10.30 -9.31 5.72
C ARG A 53 9.06 -8.54 5.30
N PHE A 54 7.91 -9.19 5.17
CA PHE A 54 6.65 -8.54 4.83
C PHE A 54 5.69 -8.49 6.01
N LEU A 55 4.95 -7.39 6.08
CA LEU A 55 3.83 -7.23 6.99
C LEU A 55 2.61 -6.79 6.17
N PRO A 56 1.83 -7.72 5.62
CA PRO A 56 0.61 -7.40 4.88
C PRO A 56 -0.42 -6.69 5.74
N PHE A 57 -1.22 -5.81 5.14
CA PHE A 57 -2.24 -5.07 5.91
C PHE A 57 -3.47 -4.64 5.09
N ALA A 58 -3.44 -4.67 3.77
CA ALA A 58 -4.56 -4.22 2.96
C ALA A 58 -4.60 -4.92 1.60
N GLN A 59 -5.78 -5.01 1.01
CA GLN A 59 -5.97 -5.28 -0.42
C GLN A 59 -5.72 -3.99 -1.20
N ALA A 60 -5.09 -4.14 -2.37
CA ALA A 60 -4.63 -3.04 -3.20
C ALA A 60 -5.55 -2.74 -4.39
N ASN A 61 -6.24 -3.75 -4.92
CA ASN A 61 -7.15 -3.62 -6.06
C ASN A 61 -8.20 -4.75 -6.05
N GLY A 62 -9.21 -4.67 -6.91
CA GLY A 62 -10.28 -5.65 -7.04
C GLY A 62 -9.88 -7.01 -7.63
N SER A 63 -8.70 -7.13 -8.25
CA SER A 63 -8.22 -8.41 -8.81
C SER A 63 -7.66 -9.37 -7.76
N GLY A 64 -7.17 -8.83 -6.63
CA GLY A 64 -6.64 -9.62 -5.52
C GLY A 64 -5.19 -9.32 -5.18
N SER A 65 -4.64 -8.20 -5.64
CA SER A 65 -3.34 -7.70 -5.18
C SER A 65 -3.43 -7.16 -3.76
N ASP A 66 -2.31 -7.15 -3.04
CA ASP A 66 -2.20 -6.71 -1.65
C ASP A 66 -1.12 -5.65 -1.43
N TYR A 67 -1.22 -4.94 -0.31
CA TYR A 67 -0.19 -4.09 0.25
C TYR A 67 0.47 -4.72 1.47
N ALA A 68 1.79 -4.64 1.51
CA ALA A 68 2.59 -5.05 2.65
C ALA A 68 3.69 -4.04 2.97
N LEU A 69 4.01 -3.85 4.25
CA LEU A 69 5.22 -3.13 4.63
C LEU A 69 6.43 -4.04 4.42
N TRP A 70 7.48 -3.52 3.80
CA TRP A 70 8.74 -4.22 3.64
C TRP A 70 9.74 -3.81 4.72
N ARG A 71 10.13 -4.76 5.56
CA ARG A 71 11.15 -4.61 6.61
C ARG A 71 12.55 -4.59 6.01
N CYS A 72 12.89 -3.52 5.28
CA CYS A 72 14.17 -3.38 4.59
C CYS A 72 15.40 -3.33 5.54
N ASP A 73 15.21 -2.90 6.79
CA ASP A 73 16.25 -2.84 7.81
C ASP A 73 15.71 -3.19 9.21
N GLN A 74 16.36 -2.72 10.28
CA GLN A 74 16.04 -3.00 11.69
C GLN A 74 15.37 -1.82 12.39
N ARG A 75 14.88 -0.81 11.65
CA ARG A 75 14.20 0.34 12.27
C ARG A 75 12.95 -0.11 13.03
N THR A 76 12.73 0.52 14.18
CA THR A 76 11.57 0.24 15.03
C THR A 76 10.32 1.01 14.59
N ASP A 77 10.51 2.13 13.88
CA ASP A 77 9.42 2.91 13.30
C ASP A 77 8.89 2.23 12.03
N LEU A 78 7.87 1.39 12.22
CA LEU A 78 7.25 0.63 11.14
C LEU A 78 6.51 1.52 10.13
N ALA A 79 6.02 2.69 10.52
CA ALA A 79 5.28 3.57 9.61
C ALA A 79 6.19 4.21 8.55
N SER A 80 7.49 4.30 8.84
CA SER A 80 8.53 4.75 7.91
C SER A 80 9.03 3.66 6.97
N LEU A 81 8.54 2.41 7.09
CA LEU A 81 8.93 1.33 6.19
C LEU A 81 8.27 1.51 4.82
N PRO A 82 8.95 1.12 3.72
CA PRO A 82 8.37 1.12 2.40
C PRO A 82 7.13 0.23 2.33
N VAL A 83 6.14 0.65 1.54
CA VAL A 83 4.99 -0.18 1.18
C VAL A 83 5.28 -0.84 -0.16
N VAL A 84 5.07 -2.14 -0.24
CA VAL A 84 5.18 -2.96 -1.44
C VAL A 84 3.79 -3.33 -1.93
N PHE A 85 3.60 -3.22 -3.24
CA PHE A 85 2.49 -3.83 -3.96
C PHE A 85 2.85 -5.29 -4.26
N VAL A 86 2.00 -6.20 -3.82
CA VAL A 86 2.10 -7.64 -4.04
C VAL A 86 1.01 -8.01 -5.03
N GLY A 87 1.38 -8.01 -6.31
CA GLY A 87 0.49 -8.22 -7.43
C GLY A 87 0.09 -9.68 -7.61
N ASP A 88 -1.19 -9.92 -7.86
CA ASP A 88 -1.75 -11.22 -8.21
C ASP A 88 -1.38 -11.66 -9.64
N GLU A 89 -0.96 -10.72 -10.49
CA GLU A 89 -0.50 -10.98 -11.86
C GLU A 89 1.04 -11.05 -12.01
N GLY A 90 1.77 -11.18 -10.89
CA GLY A 90 3.23 -11.31 -10.94
C GLY A 90 3.98 -9.98 -10.95
N ASP A 91 3.41 -8.95 -10.33
CA ASP A 91 4.07 -7.69 -10.03
C ASP A 91 4.51 -7.61 -8.58
N LEU A 92 5.76 -7.24 -8.32
CA LEU A 92 6.27 -7.04 -6.96
C LEU A 92 7.22 -5.85 -6.94
N TYR A 93 6.79 -4.75 -6.31
CA TYR A 93 7.53 -3.49 -6.32
C TYR A 93 7.12 -2.55 -5.18
N VAL A 94 7.97 -1.58 -4.86
CA VAL A 94 7.71 -0.58 -3.80
C VAL A 94 6.74 0.48 -4.30
N ILE A 95 5.45 0.42 -3.94
CA ILE A 95 4.43 1.40 -4.37
C ILE A 95 4.59 2.76 -3.70
N ALA A 96 5.06 2.79 -2.45
CA ALA A 96 5.21 4.02 -1.67
C ALA A 96 6.41 3.93 -0.72
N ARG A 97 7.10 5.05 -0.48
CA ARG A 97 8.27 5.10 0.41
C ARG A 97 7.93 4.91 1.88
N ASN A 98 6.68 5.15 2.27
CA ASN A 98 6.16 4.98 3.62
C ASN A 98 4.63 4.94 3.61
N LEU A 99 4.03 4.63 4.77
CA LEU A 99 2.59 4.50 4.91
C LEU A 99 1.83 5.81 4.64
N ARG A 100 2.39 6.96 5.00
CA ARG A 100 1.74 8.26 4.77
C ARG A 100 1.73 8.63 3.29
N GLU A 101 2.77 8.26 2.55
CA GLU A 101 2.81 8.40 1.10
C GLU A 101 1.75 7.51 0.43
N LEU A 102 1.55 6.28 0.90
CA LEU A 102 0.42 5.45 0.45
C LEU A 102 -0.92 6.15 0.69
N PHE A 103 -1.15 6.75 1.87
CA PHE A 103 -2.41 7.47 2.13
C PHE A 103 -2.66 8.63 1.16
N ARG A 104 -1.60 9.30 0.70
CA ARG A 104 -1.72 10.31 -0.36
C ARG A 104 -2.12 9.67 -1.69
N LEU A 105 -1.57 8.52 -2.03
CA LEU A 105 -1.94 7.79 -3.26
C LEU A 105 -3.39 7.31 -3.21
N LEU A 106 -3.88 6.81 -2.06
CA LEU A 106 -5.30 6.45 -1.87
C LEU A 106 -6.24 7.65 -2.05
N ALA A 107 -5.75 8.88 -1.80
CA ALA A 107 -6.51 10.10 -2.06
C ALA A 107 -6.62 10.44 -3.57
N LEU A 108 -6.09 9.61 -4.46
CA LEU A 108 -6.41 9.65 -5.89
C LEU A 108 -7.68 8.86 -6.21
N ASP A 109 -8.06 7.92 -5.34
CA ASP A 109 -9.25 7.08 -5.48
C ASP A 109 -9.32 6.40 -6.85
N SER A 110 -8.23 5.70 -7.14
CA SER A 110 -8.06 4.83 -8.31
C SER A 110 -7.22 3.63 -7.90
N GLU A 111 -7.41 2.51 -8.58
CA GLU A 111 -6.59 1.32 -8.36
C GLU A 111 -5.17 1.54 -8.93
N PRO A 112 -4.13 0.97 -8.28
CA PRO A 112 -2.83 0.86 -8.91
C PRO A 112 -2.92 -0.08 -10.11
N MET A 113 -2.46 0.38 -11.27
CA MET A 113 -2.22 -0.46 -12.43
C MET A 113 -0.81 -1.05 -12.39
N SER A 114 -0.67 -2.26 -12.92
CA SER A 114 0.63 -2.87 -13.21
C SER A 114 1.52 -1.91 -14.01
N ASP A 115 2.84 -2.00 -13.79
CA ASP A 115 3.89 -1.17 -14.40
C ASP A 115 3.94 0.34 -14.05
N PHE A 116 2.80 1.02 -13.84
CA PHE A 116 2.76 2.49 -13.66
C PHE A 116 2.14 2.96 -12.34
N GLY A 117 1.55 2.05 -11.55
CA GLY A 117 0.93 2.36 -10.27
C GLY A 117 -0.32 3.19 -10.41
N PHE A 118 -0.43 4.28 -9.63
CA PHE A 118 -1.63 5.10 -9.62
C PHE A 118 -1.67 6.07 -10.79
N LEU A 119 -2.87 6.31 -11.31
CA LEU A 119 -3.12 7.38 -12.26
C LEU A 119 -3.30 8.71 -11.54
N GLY A 120 -2.90 9.81 -12.18
CA GLY A 120 -3.10 11.16 -11.64
C GLY A 120 -4.59 11.50 -11.44
N ALA A 121 -4.87 12.46 -10.56
CA ALA A 121 -6.23 12.89 -10.28
C ALA A 121 -6.95 13.34 -11.56
N GLY A 122 -8.14 12.79 -11.83
CA GLY A 122 -8.93 13.10 -13.04
C GLY A 122 -8.59 12.28 -14.28
N SER A 123 -7.75 11.25 -14.16
CA SER A 123 -7.41 10.34 -15.27
C SER A 123 -8.44 9.21 -15.48
N GLY A 124 -9.30 8.95 -14.49
CA GLY A 124 -10.39 7.97 -14.57
C GLY A 124 -11.69 8.58 -15.09
N ASP A 125 -12.46 7.82 -15.88
CA ASP A 125 -13.80 8.25 -16.32
C ASP A 125 -14.88 8.09 -15.23
N GLY A 126 -14.57 7.29 -14.21
CA GLY A 126 -15.41 7.07 -13.03
C GLY A 126 -15.30 8.23 -12.04
N GLY A 127 -16.44 8.71 -11.56
CA GLY A 127 -16.45 9.64 -10.43
C GLY A 127 -15.86 9.00 -9.17
N HIS A 128 -15.58 9.83 -8.17
CA HIS A 128 -15.02 9.37 -6.90
C HIS A 128 -15.97 8.43 -6.13
N SER A 129 -15.37 7.49 -5.38
CA SER A 129 -15.99 6.68 -4.35
C SER A 129 -16.79 7.56 -3.37
N GLU A 130 -17.90 7.04 -2.86
CA GLU A 130 -18.82 7.81 -2.01
C GLU A 130 -18.14 8.39 -0.76
N GLY A 131 -17.21 7.67 -0.14
CA GLY A 131 -16.46 8.11 1.05
C GLY A 131 -15.18 8.89 0.75
N HIS A 132 -14.91 9.22 -0.51
CA HIS A 132 -13.66 9.85 -0.92
C HIS A 132 -13.42 11.19 -0.23
N ARG A 133 -14.44 12.05 -0.16
CA ARG A 133 -14.32 13.38 0.45
C ARG A 133 -14.04 13.29 1.95
N GLU A 134 -14.70 12.37 2.64
CA GLU A 134 -14.50 12.09 4.06
C GLU A 134 -13.07 11.61 4.33
N PHE A 135 -12.49 10.83 3.41
CA PHE A 135 -11.09 10.43 3.49
C PHE A 135 -10.12 11.59 3.29
N LEU A 136 -10.39 12.50 2.34
CA LEU A 136 -9.59 13.72 2.17
C LEU A 136 -9.59 14.59 3.43
N ASP A 137 -10.78 14.81 4.02
CA ASP A 137 -10.92 15.58 5.25
C ASP A 137 -10.16 14.90 6.41
N TRP A 138 -10.27 13.58 6.54
CA TRP A 138 -9.54 12.80 7.54
C TRP A 138 -8.02 12.88 7.34
N LEU A 139 -7.54 12.71 6.10
CA LEU A 139 -6.13 12.76 5.75
C LEU A 139 -5.52 14.13 6.09
N HIS A 140 -6.25 15.20 5.79
CA HIS A 140 -5.86 16.56 6.14
C HIS A 140 -5.86 16.77 7.66
N GLN A 141 -6.91 16.36 8.36
CA GLN A 141 -7.07 16.57 9.80
C GLN A 141 -5.99 15.84 10.62
N HIS A 142 -5.65 14.60 10.25
CA HIS A 142 -4.75 13.76 11.04
C HIS A 142 -3.28 13.89 10.65
N PHE A 143 -2.99 14.23 9.39
CA PHE A 143 -1.61 14.25 8.88
C PHE A 143 -1.21 15.56 8.23
N GLY A 144 -2.15 16.50 8.00
CA GLY A 144 -1.90 17.70 7.20
C GLY A 144 -1.58 17.39 5.74
N LEU A 145 -2.03 16.23 5.25
CA LEU A 145 -1.74 15.73 3.90
C LEU A 145 -2.97 15.88 3.01
N GLY A 146 -2.72 15.82 1.70
CA GLY A 146 -3.74 15.75 0.66
C GLY A 146 -3.26 14.87 -0.50
N PRO A 147 -4.06 14.77 -1.58
CA PRO A 147 -3.64 14.03 -2.76
C PRO A 147 -2.31 14.59 -3.29
N PRO A 148 -1.50 13.76 -3.96
CA PRO A 148 -0.27 14.23 -4.58
C PRO A 148 -0.58 15.23 -5.69
N GLU A 149 0.21 16.31 -5.74
CA GLU A 149 0.14 17.28 -6.83
C GLU A 149 0.77 16.72 -8.12
N ASP A 150 1.78 15.87 -7.97
CA ASP A 150 2.54 15.25 -9.05
C ASP A 150 2.81 13.78 -8.71
N VAL A 151 2.02 12.88 -9.32
CA VAL A 151 2.15 11.43 -9.12
C VAL A 151 3.41 10.90 -9.78
N ASP A 152 3.79 11.44 -10.95
CA ASP A 152 4.98 11.03 -11.68
C ASP A 152 6.25 11.35 -10.87
N ALA A 153 6.28 12.50 -10.20
CA ALA A 153 7.37 12.86 -9.30
C ALA A 153 7.47 11.88 -8.11
N LEU A 154 6.36 11.53 -7.46
CA LEU A 154 6.37 10.52 -6.40
C LEU A 154 6.85 9.16 -6.91
N TRP A 155 6.41 8.77 -8.11
CA TRP A 155 6.83 7.53 -8.75
C TRP A 155 8.33 7.52 -9.03
N ALA A 156 8.89 8.63 -9.50
CA ALA A 156 10.32 8.78 -9.76
C ALA A 156 11.14 8.76 -8.46
N GLU A 157 10.65 9.40 -7.39
CA GLU A 157 11.35 9.47 -6.10
C GLU A 157 11.50 8.10 -5.41
N ARG A 158 10.67 7.11 -5.76
CA ARG A 158 10.77 5.74 -5.23
C ARG A 158 11.78 4.86 -5.98
N ALA A 159 12.26 5.28 -7.16
CA ALA A 159 12.99 4.40 -8.08
C ALA A 159 14.22 3.72 -7.44
N ALA A 160 15.05 4.48 -6.72
CA ALA A 160 16.23 3.91 -6.06
C ALA A 160 15.88 2.91 -4.94
N LEU A 161 14.74 3.12 -4.27
CA LEU A 161 14.24 2.23 -3.24
C LEU A 161 13.62 0.96 -3.84
N ASP A 162 12.94 1.08 -4.99
CA ASP A 162 12.43 -0.06 -5.75
C ASP A 162 13.59 -0.90 -6.32
N ASP A 163 14.64 -0.28 -6.85
CA ASP A 163 15.86 -0.97 -7.29
C ASP A 163 16.50 -1.77 -6.14
N GLN A 164 16.59 -1.17 -4.95
CA GLN A 164 17.09 -1.84 -3.74
C GLN A 164 16.20 -3.03 -3.36
N PHE A 165 14.88 -2.85 -3.42
CA PHE A 165 13.91 -3.90 -3.13
C PHE A 165 14.04 -5.06 -4.12
N ARG A 166 14.08 -4.79 -5.42
CA ARG A 166 14.20 -5.82 -6.46
C ARG A 166 15.54 -6.56 -6.37
N ALA A 167 16.63 -5.85 -6.09
CA ALA A 167 17.92 -6.48 -5.87
C ALA A 167 17.91 -7.40 -4.64
N TRP A 168 17.22 -7.00 -3.56
CA TRP A 168 17.05 -7.84 -2.37
C TRP A 168 16.15 -9.04 -2.65
N ALA A 169 14.96 -8.83 -3.21
CA ALA A 169 13.97 -9.86 -3.51
C ALA A 169 14.51 -10.91 -4.51
N GLY A 170 15.31 -10.47 -5.47
CA GLY A 170 15.96 -11.34 -6.46
C GLY A 170 16.95 -12.36 -5.88
N ASN A 171 17.30 -12.29 -4.60
CA ASN A 171 18.05 -13.35 -3.92
C ASN A 171 17.16 -14.53 -3.47
N PHE A 172 15.84 -14.39 -3.55
CA PHE A 172 14.87 -15.36 -3.04
C PHE A 172 13.85 -15.81 -4.08
N VAL A 173 13.45 -14.89 -4.96
CA VAL A 173 12.54 -15.17 -6.06
C VAL A 173 13.35 -15.85 -7.16
N GLU A 174 12.98 -17.08 -7.52
CA GLU A 174 13.54 -17.71 -8.71
C GLU A 174 13.22 -16.80 -9.90
N ARG A 175 14.22 -16.49 -10.72
CA ARG A 175 13.95 -15.85 -12.03
C ARG A 175 13.23 -16.88 -12.89
N GLY A 176 11.92 -17.03 -12.68
CA GLY A 176 11.02 -17.73 -13.56
C GLY A 176 11.13 -17.09 -14.94
N ALA A 177 11.49 -17.91 -15.92
CA ALA A 177 11.66 -17.50 -17.29
C ALA A 177 10.41 -16.76 -17.81
N ARG A 178 10.65 -15.69 -18.56
CA ARG A 178 9.65 -15.09 -19.45
C ARG A 178 8.90 -16.16 -20.25
#